data_AF-A0A850SKS8-F1
#
_entry.id   AF-A0A850SKS8-F1
#
_cell.length_a   1.000
_cell.length_b   1.000
_cell.length_c   1.000
_cell.angle_alpha   90.00
_cell.angle_beta   90.00
_cell.angle_gamma   90.00
#
_symmetry.space_group_name_H-M   'P 1'
#
loop_
_entity.id
_entity.type
_entity.pdbx_description
1 polymer ?
#
loop_
_entity_poly.entity_id
_entity_poly.type
_entity_poly.pdbx_seq_one_letter_code
_entity_poly.pdbx_strand_id
1 'polypeptide(L)'
;MSDEQRIEETASAIEDLLYMEAIRLEGEKASLSPKFELVAANVKESMKLTAADKSDVMKLMYYSLLIYMNEYLKMPKALTMAFGNDMENHRENMESGTLVTTYVAVLSEIWSQNKPQKT
;
A
#
# COMPACT_ATOMS: atom_id res chain seq x y z
N MET A 1 -21.98 3.72 0.67
CA MET A 1 -21.53 2.61 1.52
C MET A 1 -21.90 2.91 2.95
N SER A 2 -22.33 1.91 3.71
CA SER A 2 -22.50 2.04 5.17
C SER A 2 -21.13 2.00 5.86
N ASP A 3 -21.07 2.44 7.11
CA ASP A 3 -19.85 2.34 7.91
C ASP A 3 -19.45 0.89 8.20
N GLU A 4 -20.42 -0.03 8.34
CA GLU A 4 -20.16 -1.47 8.48
C GLU A 4 -19.43 -2.04 7.26
N GLN A 5 -19.87 -1.71 6.04
CA GLN A 5 -19.21 -2.15 4.81
C GLN A 5 -17.76 -1.64 4.71
N ARG A 6 -17.52 -0.39 5.12
CA ARG A 6 -16.16 0.19 5.15
C ARG A 6 -15.25 -0.51 6.13
N ILE A 7 -15.78 -0.91 7.29
CA ILE A 7 -15.03 -1.66 8.30
C ILE A 7 -14.66 -3.04 7.76
N GLU A 8 -15.61 -3.76 7.16
CA GLU A 8 -15.38 -5.09 6.58
C GLU A 8 -14.33 -5.05 5.45
N GLU A 9 -14.43 -4.09 4.53
CA GLU A 9 -13.44 -3.90 3.45
C GLU A 9 -12.04 -3.60 4.00
N THR A 10 -11.96 -2.77 5.04
CA THR A 10 -10.67 -2.43 5.68
C THR A 10 -10.10 -3.65 6.40
N ALA A 11 -10.93 -4.45 7.06
CA ALA A 11 -10.51 -5.68 7.72
C ALA A 11 -9.98 -6.71 6.71
N SER A 12 -10.71 -6.93 5.62
CA SER A 12 -10.27 -7.81 4.52
C SER A 12 -8.92 -7.33 3.95
N ALA A 13 -8.77 -6.03 3.72
CA ALA A 13 -7.51 -5.46 3.23
C ALA A 13 -6.33 -5.69 4.19
N ILE A 14 -6.56 -5.62 5.50
CA ILE A 14 -5.53 -5.91 6.50
C ILE A 14 -5.15 -7.40 6.44
N GLU A 15 -6.12 -8.30 6.34
CA GLU A 15 -5.88 -9.75 6.21
C GLU A 15 -5.06 -10.07 4.95
N ASP A 16 -5.42 -9.49 3.81
CA ASP A 16 -4.69 -9.66 2.56
C ASP A 16 -3.25 -9.15 2.66
N LEU A 17 -3.04 -7.97 3.28
CA LEU A 17 -1.70 -7.40 3.48
C LEU A 17 -0.84 -8.23 4.44
N LEU A 18 -1.45 -8.89 5.43
CA LEU A 18 -0.76 -9.84 6.30
C LEU A 18 -0.39 -11.12 5.53
N TYR A 19 -1.32 -11.64 4.73
CA TYR A 19 -1.07 -12.82 3.89
C TYR A 19 0.03 -12.58 2.85
N MET A 20 0.07 -11.38 2.27
CA MET A 20 1.13 -10.94 1.36
C MET A 20 2.47 -10.67 2.07
N GLU A 21 2.54 -10.76 3.40
CA GLU A 21 3.68 -10.34 4.22
C GLU A 21 4.11 -8.88 3.98
N ALA A 22 3.21 -8.01 3.52
CA ALA A 22 3.48 -6.59 3.31
C ALA A 22 3.50 -5.82 4.63
N ILE A 23 2.72 -6.29 5.61
CA ILE A 23 2.67 -5.76 6.97
C ILE A 23 2.86 -6.88 7.99
N ARG A 24 3.08 -6.51 9.24
CA ARG A 24 3.15 -7.42 10.39
C ARG A 24 2.44 -6.81 11.60
N LEU A 25 1.94 -7.67 12.48
CA LEU A 25 1.37 -7.28 13.76
C LEU A 25 2.36 -7.57 14.90
N GLU A 26 2.63 -6.57 15.72
CA GLU A 26 3.41 -6.66 16.95
C GLU A 26 2.48 -6.27 18.12
N GLY A 27 1.74 -7.27 18.64
CA GLY A 27 0.66 -7.03 19.59
C GLY A 27 -0.49 -6.27 18.93
N GLU A 28 -0.89 -5.13 19.52
CA GLU A 28 -1.94 -4.26 18.98
C GLU A 28 -1.45 -3.30 17.90
N LYS A 29 -0.15 -3.35 17.55
CA LYS A 29 0.46 -2.40 16.63
C LYS A 29 0.78 -3.04 15.29
N ALA A 30 0.29 -2.44 14.21
CA ALA A 30 0.69 -2.80 12.85
C ALA A 30 1.95 -2.01 12.42
N SER A 31 2.87 -2.68 11.72
CA SER A 31 4.02 -2.07 11.05
C SER A 31 4.19 -2.63 9.65
N LEU A 32 4.89 -1.89 8.79
CA LEU A 32 5.31 -2.43 7.50
C LEU A 32 6.31 -3.57 7.74
N SER A 33 6.30 -4.58 6.87
CA SER A 33 7.30 -5.65 6.96
C SER A 33 8.68 -5.14 6.53
N PRO A 34 9.80 -5.72 7.02
CA PRO A 34 11.14 -5.29 6.60
C PRO A 34 11.36 -5.31 5.08
N LYS A 35 10.74 -6.28 4.39
CA LYS A 35 10.79 -6.38 2.92
C LYS A 35 10.06 -5.20 2.27
N PHE A 36 8.86 -4.88 2.75
CA PHE A 36 8.07 -3.77 2.24
C PHE A 36 8.69 -2.41 2.56
N GLU A 37 9.24 -2.24 3.77
CA GLU A 37 9.96 -1.03 4.18
C GLU A 37 11.16 -0.74 3.27
N LEU A 38 11.91 -1.77 2.88
CA LEU A 38 13.02 -1.62 1.95
C LEU A 38 12.55 -1.12 0.57
N VAL A 39 11.46 -1.69 0.05
CA VAL A 39 10.86 -1.22 -1.22
C VAL A 39 10.41 0.23 -1.08
N ALA A 40 9.71 0.59 -0.01
CA ALA A 40 9.25 1.95 0.22
C ALA A 40 10.41 2.94 0.36
N ALA A 41 11.50 2.57 1.03
CA ALA A 41 12.70 3.40 1.10
C ALA A 41 13.31 3.66 -0.29
N ASN A 42 13.42 2.61 -1.11
CA ASN A 42 13.96 2.72 -2.48
C ASN A 42 13.08 3.61 -3.36
N VAL A 43 11.75 3.46 -3.30
CA VAL A 43 10.81 4.30 -4.07
C VAL A 43 10.89 5.75 -3.64
N LYS A 44 10.94 6.00 -2.33
CA LYS A 44 11.06 7.34 -1.79
C LYS A 44 12.32 8.05 -2.30
N GLU A 45 13.45 7.34 -2.31
CA GLU A 45 14.72 7.86 -2.82
C GLU A 45 14.66 8.09 -4.34
N SER A 46 14.20 7.11 -5.11
CA SER A 46 14.19 7.17 -6.57
C SER A 46 13.27 8.25 -7.12
N MET A 47 12.11 8.46 -6.48
CA MET A 47 11.11 9.43 -6.92
C MET A 47 11.23 10.79 -6.21
N LYS A 48 12.20 10.95 -5.29
CA LYS A 48 12.38 12.15 -4.47
C LYS A 48 11.08 12.59 -3.75
N LEU A 49 10.27 11.61 -3.33
CA LEU A 49 8.99 11.88 -2.67
C LEU A 49 9.21 12.37 -1.25
N THR A 50 8.45 13.41 -0.86
CA THR A 50 8.50 13.90 0.51
C THR A 50 7.48 13.15 1.35
N ALA A 51 7.92 12.51 2.44
CA ALA A 51 6.98 11.84 3.34
C ALA A 51 6.19 12.84 4.22
N ALA A 52 6.10 14.11 3.84
CA ALA A 52 5.44 15.17 4.59
C ALA A 52 3.99 15.41 4.13
N ASP A 53 3.70 15.18 2.84
CA ASP A 53 2.36 15.33 2.28
C ASP A 53 1.63 13.97 2.23
N LYS A 54 0.33 13.97 2.56
CA LYS A 54 -0.55 12.80 2.44
C LYS A 54 -0.65 12.32 0.98
N SER A 55 -0.65 13.23 0.01
CA SER A 55 -0.66 12.89 -1.42
C SER A 55 0.61 12.13 -1.83
N ASP A 56 1.77 12.60 -1.38
CA ASP A 56 3.05 11.94 -1.62
C ASP A 56 3.14 10.58 -0.92
N VAL A 57 2.58 10.44 0.28
CA VAL A 57 2.51 9.14 0.99
C VAL A 57 1.66 8.14 0.23
N MET A 58 0.49 8.55 -0.28
CA MET A 58 -0.35 7.65 -1.08
C MET A 58 0.37 7.20 -2.36
N LYS A 59 1.03 8.12 -3.08
CA LYS A 59 1.85 7.77 -4.25
C LYS A 59 2.99 6.83 -3.88
N LEU A 60 3.68 7.10 -2.78
CA LEU A 60 4.76 6.25 -2.28
C LEU A 60 4.26 4.82 -2.02
N MET A 61 3.18 4.66 -1.25
CA MET A 61 2.62 3.36 -0.93
C MET A 61 2.10 2.63 -2.17
N TYR A 62 1.49 3.35 -3.10
CA TYR A 62 1.00 2.80 -4.37
C TYR A 62 2.12 2.17 -5.20
N TYR A 63 3.18 2.94 -5.52
CA TYR A 63 4.28 2.40 -6.31
C TYR A 63 5.07 1.32 -5.55
N SER A 64 5.17 1.45 -4.23
CA SER A 64 5.81 0.42 -3.40
C SER A 64 5.05 -0.90 -3.45
N LEU A 65 3.71 -0.87 -3.39
CA LEU A 65 2.88 -2.06 -3.48
C LEU A 65 3.02 -2.76 -4.83
N LEU A 66 3.00 -2.01 -5.94
CA LEU A 66 3.21 -2.58 -7.28
C LEU A 66 4.58 -3.26 -7.40
N ILE A 67 5.64 -2.59 -6.95
CA ILE A 67 7.00 -3.17 -6.97
C ILE A 67 7.09 -4.39 -6.06
N TYR A 68 6.50 -4.33 -4.86
CA TYR A 68 6.47 -5.44 -3.93
C TYR A 68 5.78 -6.68 -4.51
N MET A 69 4.63 -6.49 -5.17
CA MET A 69 3.90 -7.57 -5.86
C MET A 69 4.76 -8.21 -6.96
N ASN A 70 5.52 -7.40 -7.71
CA ASN A 70 6.40 -7.94 -8.74
C ASN A 70 7.62 -8.68 -8.16
N GLU A 71 8.33 -8.07 -7.21
CA GLU A 71 9.62 -8.56 -6.73
C GLU A 71 9.49 -9.69 -5.70
N TYR A 72 8.52 -9.58 -4.78
CA TYR A 72 8.38 -10.47 -3.63
C TYR A 72 7.26 -11.48 -3.79
N LEU A 73 6.11 -11.09 -4.37
CA LEU A 73 5.02 -12.02 -4.68
C LEU A 73 5.15 -12.72 -6.04
N LYS A 74 6.23 -12.40 -6.78
CA LYS A 74 6.56 -12.98 -8.09
C LYS A 74 5.47 -12.85 -9.13
N MET A 75 4.64 -11.80 -9.02
CA MET A 75 3.66 -11.52 -10.07
C MET A 75 4.38 -11.13 -11.38
N PRO A 76 3.89 -11.60 -12.54
CA PRO A 76 4.46 -11.23 -13.82
C PRO A 76 4.51 -9.71 -13.98
N LYS A 77 5.66 -9.17 -14.41
CA LYS A 77 5.85 -7.72 -14.58
C LYS A 77 4.79 -7.10 -15.49
N ALA A 78 4.40 -7.81 -16.55
CA ALA A 78 3.34 -7.37 -17.46
C ALA A 78 1.99 -7.19 -16.73
N LEU A 79 1.67 -8.09 -15.80
CA LEU A 79 0.45 -8.00 -14.99
C LEU A 79 0.51 -6.84 -14.01
N THR A 80 1.65 -6.64 -13.32
CA THR A 80 1.85 -5.46 -12.45
C THR A 80 1.76 -4.15 -13.23
N MET A 81 2.33 -4.08 -14.44
CA MET A 81 2.23 -2.89 -15.30
C MET A 81 0.80 -2.66 -15.82
N ALA A 82 0.08 -3.73 -16.15
CA ALA A 82 -1.33 -3.64 -16.52
C ALA A 82 -2.17 -3.07 -15.38
N PHE A 83 -1.97 -3.56 -14.14
CA PHE A 83 -2.61 -2.97 -12.96
C PHE A 83 -2.23 -1.50 -12.77
N GLY A 84 -0.95 -1.15 -12.95
CA GLY A 84 -0.49 0.23 -12.88
C GLY A 84 -1.21 1.15 -13.87
N ASN A 85 -1.27 0.73 -15.13
CA ASN A 85 -1.92 1.49 -16.21
C ASN A 85 -3.44 1.58 -16.04
N ASP A 86 -4.08 0.47 -15.66
CA ASP A 86 -5.52 0.44 -15.44
C ASP A 86 -5.92 1.33 -14.26
N MET A 87 -5.09 1.39 -13.23
CA MET A 87 -5.32 2.29 -12.10
C MET A 87 -5.07 3.76 -12.43
N GLU A 88 -4.15 4.09 -13.34
CA GLU A 88 -3.97 5.49 -13.76
C GLU A 88 -5.13 5.98 -14.64
N ASN A 89 -5.77 5.09 -15.41
CA ASN A 89 -6.75 5.48 -16.44
C ASN A 89 -8.21 5.10 -16.11
N HIS A 90 -8.44 4.09 -15.28
CA HIS A 90 -9.77 3.47 -15.07
C HIS A 90 -10.07 3.13 -13.60
N ARG A 91 -9.37 3.76 -12.64
CA ARG A 91 -9.44 3.46 -11.20
C ARG A 91 -10.85 3.29 -10.63
N GLU A 92 -11.76 4.19 -10.99
CA GLU A 92 -13.12 4.24 -10.44
C GLU A 92 -14.07 3.19 -11.06
N ASN A 93 -13.64 2.56 -12.15
CA ASN A 93 -14.48 1.67 -12.96
C ASN A 93 -14.12 0.18 -12.79
N MET A 94 -13.13 -0.14 -11.95
CA MET A 94 -12.62 -1.51 -11.78
C MET A 94 -12.57 -1.92 -10.31
N GLU A 95 -13.01 -3.15 -10.01
CA GLU A 95 -12.94 -3.77 -8.68
C GLU A 95 -11.49 -3.85 -8.17
N SER A 96 -10.53 -4.13 -9.06
CA SER A 96 -9.10 -4.07 -8.76
C SER A 96 -8.64 -2.68 -8.35
N GLY A 97 -9.20 -1.63 -8.94
CA GLY A 97 -8.93 -0.24 -8.57
C GLY A 97 -9.39 0.09 -7.16
N THR A 98 -10.56 -0.42 -6.76
CA THR A 98 -11.06 -0.32 -5.38
C THR A 98 -10.16 -1.08 -4.41
N LEU A 99 -9.84 -2.35 -4.68
CA LEU A 99 -8.99 -3.17 -3.81
C LEU A 99 -7.62 -2.53 -3.56
N VAL A 100 -6.91 -2.16 -4.63
CA VAL A 100 -5.58 -1.55 -4.49
C VAL A 100 -5.67 -0.20 -3.78
N THR A 101 -6.74 0.57 -4.00
CA THR A 101 -6.98 1.82 -3.26
C THR A 101 -7.10 1.57 -1.75
N THR A 102 -7.85 0.55 -1.36
CA THR A 102 -8.02 0.18 0.04
C THR A 102 -6.70 -0.29 0.65
N TYR A 103 -5.92 -1.11 -0.08
CA TYR A 103 -4.58 -1.53 0.39
C TYR A 103 -3.65 -0.33 0.59
N VAL A 104 -3.61 0.59 -0.37
CA VAL A 104 -2.79 1.82 -0.29
C VAL A 104 -3.23 2.70 0.87
N ALA A 105 -4.53 2.79 1.16
CA ALA A 105 -5.04 3.54 2.30
C ALA A 105 -4.57 2.95 3.63
N VAL A 106 -4.67 1.62 3.81
CA VAL A 106 -4.18 0.92 5.00
C VAL A 106 -2.67 1.10 5.17
N LEU A 107 -1.89 0.90 4.10
CA LEU A 107 -0.43 1.09 4.13
C LEU A 107 -0.03 2.53 4.48
N SER A 108 -0.75 3.51 3.95
CA SER A 108 -0.51 4.94 4.22
C SER A 108 -0.79 5.30 5.67
N GLU A 109 -1.82 4.70 6.26
CA GLU A 109 -2.18 4.87 7.66
C GLU A 109 -1.11 4.27 8.58
N ILE A 110 -0.71 3.02 8.32
CA ILE A 110 0.39 2.34 9.04
C ILE A 110 1.67 3.16 8.96
N TRP A 111 2.03 3.66 7.76
CA TRP A 111 3.20 4.52 7.57
C TRP A 111 3.12 5.81 8.41
N SER A 112 1.93 6.42 8.48
CA SER A 112 1.73 7.67 9.21
C SER A 112 1.80 7.49 10.72
N GLN A 113 1.25 6.39 11.25
CA GLN A 113 1.30 6.06 12.67
C GLN A 113 2.69 5.63 13.16
N ASN A 114 3.55 5.14 12.26
CA ASN A 114 4.88 4.62 12.59
C ASN A 114 6.02 5.61 12.37
N LYS A 115 5.77 6.80 11.83
CA LYS A 115 6.81 7.83 11.79
C LYS A 115 7.16 8.28 13.21
N PRO A 116 8.45 8.43 13.55
CA PRO A 116 8.82 9.11 14.78
C PRO A 116 8.23 10.52 14.72
N GLN A 117 7.32 10.83 15.65
CA GLN A 117 6.94 12.21 15.90
C GLN A 117 8.23 12.97 16.16
N LYS A 118 8.50 14.00 15.35
CA LYS A 118 9.53 14.98 15.69
C LYS A 118 9.07 15.67 16.97
N THR A 119 9.51 15.16 18.12
CA THR A 119 9.64 15.95 19.36
C THR A 119 10.78 16.93 19.24
#